data_AF-A0A3S5DPW7-F1
#
_entry.id   AF-A0A3S5DPW7-F1
#
_cell.length_a   1.000
_cell.length_b   1.000
_cell.length_c   1.000
_cell.angle_alpha   90.00
_cell.angle_beta   90.00
_cell.angle_gamma   90.00
#
_symmetry.space_group_name_H-M   'P 1'
#
loop_
_entity.id
_entity.type
_entity.pdbx_description
1 polymer ?
#
loop_
_entity_poly.entity_id
_entity_poly.type
_entity_poly.pdbx_seq_one_letter_code
_entity_poly.pdbx_strand_id
1 'polypeptide(L)'
;MNYWGNYPKFFVSLMKAFYGDEAQKENGWGFDWLPKWDQSYDVLKYFDMMDRNLVTGYICQGFNPVASFPDKNKVVASLSKLKYLVIVDPLVTETSNFWQNHGEMNDVDPAKIQTEVFRLPSTCFAEEDGSIANSGRWLQWHWKGADAPGKR
;
A
#
# COMPACT_ATOMS: atom_id res chain seq x y z
N MET A 1 24.91 28.57 -0.71
CA MET A 1 24.50 27.94 0.57
C MET A 1 23.63 26.74 0.23
N ASN A 2 23.99 25.53 0.67
CA ASN A 2 23.17 24.33 0.42
C ASN A 2 22.26 24.09 1.64
N TYR A 3 20.94 24.26 1.47
CA TYR A 3 19.97 24.06 2.56
C TYR A 3 20.01 22.63 3.13
N TRP A 4 20.40 21.64 2.32
CA TRP A 4 20.55 20.24 2.73
C TRP A 4 21.70 19.98 3.70
N GLY A 5 22.56 20.97 4.00
CA GLY A 5 23.46 20.89 5.15
C GLY A 5 22.73 20.71 6.49
N ASN A 6 21.41 20.96 6.53
CA ASN A 6 20.55 20.72 7.69
C ASN A 6 20.02 19.27 7.81
N TYR A 7 20.37 18.35 6.92
CA TYR A 7 19.82 16.98 6.91
C TYR A 7 19.82 16.27 8.27
N PRO A 8 20.90 16.31 9.09
CA PRO A 8 20.88 15.67 10.40
C PRO A 8 19.78 16.18 11.33
N LYS A 9 19.38 17.46 11.22
CA LYS A 9 18.29 18.04 12.01
C LYS A 9 16.95 17.41 11.64
N PHE A 10 16.70 17.24 10.34
CA PHE A 10 15.47 16.60 9.84
C PHE A 10 15.42 15.13 10.23
N PHE A 11 16.53 14.40 10.08
CA PHE A 11 16.58 12.98 10.41
C PHE A 11 16.32 12.72 11.90
N VAL A 12 17.01 13.42 12.80
CA VAL A 12 16.79 13.26 14.25
C VAL A 12 15.36 13.65 14.64
N SER A 13 14.81 14.73 14.06
CA SER A 13 13.42 15.13 14.32
C SER A 13 12.42 14.07 13.89
N LEU A 14 12.65 13.41 12.74
CA LEU A 14 11.83 12.29 12.27
C LEU A 14 11.90 11.11 13.25
N MET A 15 13.10 10.75 13.73
CA MET A 15 13.26 9.66 14.69
C MET A 15 12.56 9.95 16.02
N LYS A 16 12.59 11.21 16.49
CA LYS A 16 11.80 11.64 17.67
C LYS A 16 10.30 11.57 17.42
N ALA A 17 9.83 11.85 16.20
CA ALA A 17 8.41 11.69 15.85
C ALA A 17 7.98 10.22 15.77
N PHE A 18 8.86 9.32 15.31
CA PHE A 18 8.56 7.88 15.23
C PHE A 18 8.64 7.17 16.57
N TYR A 19 9.65 7.47 17.38
CA TYR A 19 9.98 6.66 18.56
C TYR A 19 9.89 7.42 19.89
N GLY A 20 9.57 8.71 19.87
CA GLY A 20 9.38 9.51 21.08
C GLY A 20 10.58 9.45 22.01
N ASP A 21 10.37 9.03 23.25
CA ASP A 21 11.39 8.93 24.29
C ASP A 21 12.43 7.83 24.05
N GLU A 22 12.15 6.86 23.18
CA GLU A 22 13.09 5.77 22.87
C GLU A 22 14.16 6.17 21.85
N ALA A 23 13.97 7.26 21.11
CA ALA A 23 15.02 7.83 20.25
C ALA A 23 15.91 8.77 21.07
N GLN A 24 17.09 8.29 21.46
CA GLN A 24 18.06 9.02 22.27
C GLN A 24 19.44 9.05 21.61
N LYS A 25 20.34 9.90 22.10
CA LYS A 25 21.68 10.05 21.49
C LYS A 25 22.50 8.76 21.62
N GLU A 26 22.33 8.06 22.73
CA GLU A 26 23.09 6.88 23.14
C GLU A 26 22.83 5.67 22.24
N ASN A 27 21.62 5.56 21.66
CA ASN A 27 21.25 4.51 20.72
C ASN A 27 21.20 4.99 19.26
N GLY A 28 21.83 6.14 18.95
CA GLY A 28 21.82 6.70 17.61
C GLY A 28 20.42 7.06 17.11
N TRP A 29 19.51 7.44 18.02
CA TRP A 29 18.13 7.80 17.75
C TRP A 29 17.28 6.65 17.17
N GLY A 30 17.62 5.39 17.47
CA GLY A 30 16.91 4.23 16.93
C GLY A 30 17.21 3.96 15.45
N PHE A 31 18.33 4.45 14.92
CA PHE A 31 18.75 4.28 13.52
C PHE A 31 18.73 2.81 13.06
N ASP A 32 19.02 1.88 13.97
CA ASP A 32 19.05 0.46 13.66
C ASP A 32 17.69 -0.23 13.57
N TRP A 33 16.60 0.43 13.98
CA TRP A 33 15.24 -0.09 13.82
C TRP A 33 14.68 0.12 12.42
N LEU A 34 15.25 1.06 11.66
CA LEU A 34 14.85 1.28 10.27
C LEU A 34 15.32 0.13 9.38
N PRO A 35 14.47 -0.38 8.47
CA PRO A 35 14.91 -1.34 7.48
C PRO A 35 15.93 -0.70 6.54
N LYS A 36 17.07 -1.36 6.36
CA LYS A 36 18.14 -0.94 5.46
C LYS A 36 18.03 -1.77 4.18
N TRP A 37 17.88 -1.11 3.03
CA TRP A 37 17.67 -1.77 1.75
C TRP A 37 18.99 -2.17 1.09
N ASP A 38 19.03 -3.34 0.47
CA ASP A 38 20.10 -3.82 -0.42
C ASP A 38 19.88 -3.36 -1.86
N GLN A 39 18.62 -3.15 -2.25
CA GLN A 39 18.21 -2.66 -3.56
C GLN A 39 16.86 -1.93 -3.51
N SER A 40 16.49 -1.28 -4.61
CA SER A 40 15.12 -0.79 -4.79
C SER A 40 14.17 -1.94 -5.14
N TYR A 41 13.01 -1.99 -4.48
CA TYR A 41 11.94 -2.95 -4.71
C TYR A 41 10.74 -2.26 -5.37
N ASP A 42 10.94 -1.78 -6.60
CA ASP A 42 9.87 -1.21 -7.41
C ASP A 42 8.80 -2.25 -7.78
N VAL A 43 7.63 -1.78 -8.22
CA VAL A 43 6.46 -2.64 -8.48
C VAL A 43 6.71 -3.70 -9.54
N LEU A 44 7.50 -3.41 -10.58
CA LEU A 44 7.77 -4.37 -11.66
C LEU A 44 8.65 -5.51 -11.13
N LYS A 45 9.70 -5.16 -10.37
CA LYS A 45 10.56 -6.15 -9.70
C LYS A 45 9.79 -6.94 -8.64
N TYR A 46 8.95 -6.28 -7.86
CA TYR A 46 8.20 -6.94 -6.79
C TYR A 46 7.18 -7.94 -7.37
N PHE A 47 6.55 -7.63 -8.50
CA PHE A 47 5.65 -8.57 -9.21
C PHE A 47 6.41 -9.69 -9.93
N ASP A 48 7.65 -9.46 -10.38
CA ASP A 48 8.54 -10.54 -10.83
C ASP A 48 8.90 -11.50 -9.69
N MET A 49 9.23 -10.96 -8.51
CA MET A 49 9.47 -11.75 -7.31
C MET A 49 8.22 -12.55 -6.90
N MET A 50 7.04 -11.93 -6.98
CA MET A 50 5.76 -12.58 -6.71
C MET A 50 5.50 -13.73 -7.71
N ASP A 51 5.77 -13.51 -9.00
CA ASP A 51 5.67 -14.54 -10.03
C ASP A 51 6.61 -15.73 -9.76
N ARG A 52 7.75 -15.46 -9.11
CA ARG A 52 8.74 -16.46 -8.68
C ARG A 52 8.46 -17.08 -7.31
N ASN A 53 7.27 -16.86 -6.73
CA ASN A 53 6.86 -17.34 -5.40
C ASN A 53 7.72 -16.81 -4.23
N LEU A 54 8.35 -15.64 -4.37
CA LEU A 54 9.15 -15.01 -3.32
C LEU A 54 8.36 -14.04 -2.44
N VAL A 55 7.08 -13.83 -2.73
CA VAL A 55 6.18 -12.94 -1.99
C VAL A 55 5.06 -13.77 -1.37
N THR A 56 4.90 -13.70 -0.05
CA THR A 56 3.89 -14.48 0.68
C THR A 56 2.55 -13.76 0.74
N GLY A 57 2.56 -12.46 0.96
CA GLY A 57 1.34 -11.67 1.08
C GLY A 57 1.49 -10.27 0.51
N TYR A 58 0.35 -9.64 0.24
CA TYR A 58 0.31 -8.30 -0.35
C TYR A 58 -0.85 -7.48 0.23
N ILE A 59 -0.65 -6.17 0.36
CA ILE A 59 -1.67 -5.24 0.85
C ILE A 59 -1.91 -4.20 -0.26
N CYS A 60 -3.17 -4.08 -0.70
CA CYS A 60 -3.62 -3.05 -1.62
C CYS A 60 -4.57 -2.10 -0.87
N GLN A 61 -4.07 -0.92 -0.49
CA GLN A 61 -4.87 0.14 0.12
C GLN A 61 -5.14 1.24 -0.90
N GLY A 62 -6.41 1.43 -1.31
CA GLY A 62 -6.81 2.46 -2.27
C GLY A 62 -6.09 2.38 -3.61
N PHE A 63 -5.65 1.18 -4.02
CA PHE A 63 -4.90 0.95 -5.25
C PHE A 63 -5.35 -0.35 -5.92
N ASN A 64 -5.53 -0.31 -7.24
CA ASN A 64 -6.11 -1.41 -8.02
C ASN A 64 -5.13 -1.94 -9.10
N PRO A 65 -4.13 -2.75 -8.72
CA PRO A 65 -3.06 -3.19 -9.63
C PRO A 65 -3.56 -4.00 -10.83
N VAL A 66 -4.63 -4.79 -10.70
CA VAL A 66 -5.20 -5.54 -11.85
C VAL A 66 -5.61 -4.62 -12.99
N ALA A 67 -6.09 -3.41 -12.68
CA ALA A 67 -6.48 -2.42 -13.68
C ALA A 67 -5.36 -1.45 -14.08
N SER A 68 -4.43 -1.13 -13.17
CA SER A 68 -3.47 -0.03 -13.37
C SER A 68 -2.05 -0.47 -13.74
N PHE A 69 -1.67 -1.73 -13.50
CA PHE A 69 -0.33 -2.23 -13.82
C PHE A 69 -0.25 -2.73 -15.27
N PRO A 70 0.95 -2.65 -15.90
CA PRO A 70 1.15 -3.22 -17.22
C PRO A 70 1.05 -4.74 -17.18
N ASP A 71 0.63 -5.33 -18.31
CA ASP A 71 0.44 -6.78 -18.46
C ASP A 71 -0.45 -7.40 -17.37
N LYS A 72 -1.75 -7.08 -17.47
CA LYS A 72 -2.80 -7.58 -16.56
C LYS A 72 -2.80 -9.09 -16.39
N ASN A 73 -2.47 -9.85 -17.44
CA ASN A 73 -2.45 -11.32 -17.37
C ASN A 73 -1.30 -11.81 -16.48
N LYS A 74 -0.11 -11.23 -16.60
CA LYS A 74 0.99 -11.50 -15.67
C LYS A 74 0.64 -11.06 -14.25
N VAL A 75 0.01 -9.90 -14.08
CA VAL A 75 -0.43 -9.40 -12.75
C VAL A 75 -1.37 -10.40 -12.05
N VAL A 76 -2.40 -10.89 -12.74
CA VAL A 76 -3.33 -11.90 -12.19
C VAL A 76 -2.61 -13.21 -11.89
N ALA A 77 -1.70 -13.65 -12.76
CA ALA A 77 -0.90 -14.86 -12.52
C ALA A 77 0.00 -14.72 -11.28
N SER A 78 0.62 -13.55 -11.07
CA SER A 78 1.41 -13.25 -9.87
C SER A 78 0.57 -13.23 -8.61
N LEU A 79 -0.57 -12.52 -8.60
CA LEU A 79 -1.47 -12.46 -7.44
C LEU A 79 -2.02 -13.83 -7.05
N SER A 80 -2.20 -14.73 -8.03
CA SER A 80 -2.65 -16.11 -7.81
C SER A 80 -1.64 -16.98 -7.06
N LYS A 81 -0.39 -16.53 -6.91
CA LYS A 81 0.68 -17.23 -6.18
C LYS A 81 0.83 -16.79 -4.72
N LEU A 82 0.14 -15.71 -4.33
CA LEU A 82 0.12 -15.24 -2.95
C LEU A 82 -0.52 -16.28 -2.02
N LYS A 83 -0.13 -16.23 -0.74
CA LYS A 83 -0.86 -16.93 0.33
C LYS A 83 -2.03 -16.10 0.83
N TYR A 84 -1.83 -14.80 0.99
CA TYR A 84 -2.90 -13.89 1.36
C TYR A 84 -2.82 -12.55 0.64
N LEU A 85 -3.97 -11.91 0.44
CA LEU A 85 -4.11 -10.57 -0.12
C LEU A 85 -5.10 -9.77 0.74
N VAL A 86 -4.66 -8.62 1.25
CA VAL A 86 -5.51 -7.69 1.99
C VAL A 86 -5.85 -6.51 1.09
N ILE A 87 -7.14 -6.24 0.93
CA ILE A 87 -7.66 -5.08 0.22
C ILE A 87 -8.29 -4.13 1.24
N VAL A 88 -7.93 -2.85 1.18
CA VAL A 88 -8.55 -1.77 1.97
C VAL A 88 -9.08 -0.72 1.01
N ASP A 89 -10.40 -0.67 0.78
CA ASP A 89 -11.01 0.19 -0.23
C ASP A 89 -12.47 0.54 0.12
N PRO A 90 -12.97 1.75 -0.21
CA PRO A 90 -14.40 2.06 -0.04
C PRO A 90 -15.29 1.36 -1.07
N LEU A 91 -14.72 0.84 -2.16
CA LEU A 91 -15.42 0.24 -3.29
C LEU A 91 -14.99 -1.22 -3.54
N VAL A 92 -15.75 -1.89 -4.40
CA VAL A 92 -15.32 -3.16 -5.00
C VAL A 92 -14.33 -2.84 -6.12
N THR A 93 -13.20 -3.55 -6.15
CA THR A 93 -12.17 -3.41 -7.17
C THR A 93 -11.89 -4.72 -7.89
N GLU A 94 -11.40 -4.66 -9.12
CA GLU A 94 -10.99 -5.83 -9.90
C GLU A 94 -9.92 -6.64 -9.14
N THR A 95 -9.00 -5.96 -8.46
CA THR A 95 -7.99 -6.63 -7.63
C THR A 95 -8.63 -7.41 -6.47
N SER A 96 -9.73 -6.94 -5.88
CA SER A 96 -10.42 -7.68 -4.82
C SER A 96 -11.09 -8.97 -5.29
N ASN A 97 -11.43 -9.04 -6.58
CA ASN A 97 -12.10 -10.17 -7.21
C ASN A 97 -11.23 -10.84 -8.29
N PHE A 98 -9.89 -10.68 -8.22
CA PHE A 98 -8.99 -11.19 -9.26
C PHE A 98 -9.08 -12.72 -9.45
N TRP A 99 -9.51 -13.42 -8.40
CA TRP A 99 -9.70 -14.86 -8.34
C TRP A 99 -11.03 -15.34 -8.95
N GLN A 100 -11.96 -14.42 -9.23
CA GLN A 100 -13.28 -14.75 -9.77
C GLN A 100 -13.26 -14.72 -11.29
N ASN A 101 -13.87 -15.72 -11.94
CA ASN A 101 -14.07 -15.72 -13.38
C ASN A 101 -15.09 -14.64 -13.79
N HIS A 102 -14.75 -13.83 -14.79
CA HIS A 102 -15.65 -12.83 -15.41
C HIS A 102 -15.61 -12.93 -16.95
N GLY A 103 -15.62 -14.15 -17.48
CA GLY A 103 -15.48 -14.42 -18.92
C GLY A 103 -14.17 -13.86 -19.48
N GLU A 104 -14.18 -13.35 -20.70
CA GLU A 104 -12.98 -12.82 -21.37
C GLU A 104 -12.28 -11.70 -20.59
N MET A 105 -13.00 -10.96 -19.74
CA MET A 105 -12.43 -9.86 -18.95
C MET A 105 -11.53 -10.38 -17.81
N ASN A 106 -11.82 -11.57 -17.29
CA ASN A 106 -10.99 -12.24 -16.30
C ASN A 106 -11.18 -13.76 -16.36
N ASP A 107 -10.57 -14.40 -17.36
CA ASP A 107 -10.71 -15.83 -17.59
C ASP A 107 -9.77 -16.63 -16.67
N VAL A 108 -10.22 -16.83 -15.43
CA VAL A 108 -9.50 -17.58 -14.39
C VAL A 108 -10.34 -18.74 -13.89
N ASP A 109 -9.69 -19.72 -13.28
CA ASP A 109 -10.34 -20.83 -12.58
C ASP A 109 -10.21 -20.62 -11.05
N PRO A 110 -11.30 -20.23 -10.36
CA PRO A 110 -11.26 -19.98 -8.92
C PRO A 110 -10.75 -21.18 -8.13
N ALA A 111 -11.00 -22.41 -8.58
CA ALA A 111 -10.57 -23.62 -7.86
C ALA A 111 -9.05 -23.82 -7.87
N LYS A 112 -8.33 -23.16 -8.79
CA LYS A 112 -6.86 -23.21 -8.88
C LYS A 112 -6.16 -22.11 -8.10
N ILE A 113 -6.90 -21.10 -7.63
CA ILE A 113 -6.34 -19.95 -6.92
C ILE A 113 -6.54 -20.15 -5.42
N GLN A 114 -5.45 -20.31 -4.69
CA GLN A 114 -5.47 -20.64 -3.25
C GLN A 114 -5.21 -19.42 -2.35
N THR A 115 -5.13 -18.23 -2.94
CA THR A 115 -4.90 -16.99 -2.19
C THR A 115 -6.09 -16.69 -1.28
N GLU A 116 -5.85 -16.52 0.02
CA GLU A 116 -6.85 -16.02 0.95
C GLU A 116 -7.03 -14.51 0.78
N VAL A 117 -8.24 -14.05 0.50
CA VAL A 117 -8.51 -12.63 0.22
C VAL A 117 -9.35 -12.00 1.33
N PHE A 118 -8.79 -10.99 1.99
CA PHE A 118 -9.47 -10.16 2.97
C PHE A 118 -9.87 -8.84 2.31
N ARG A 119 -11.16 -8.57 2.20
CA ARG A 119 -11.65 -7.27 1.72
C ARG A 119 -12.19 -6.45 2.89
N LEU A 120 -11.38 -5.51 3.34
CA LEU A 120 -11.69 -4.60 4.43
C LEU A 120 -12.25 -3.29 3.83
N PRO A 121 -13.47 -2.92 4.19
CA PRO A 121 -14.08 -1.68 3.71
C PRO A 121 -13.53 -0.48 4.46
N SER A 122 -13.13 0.55 3.72
CA SER A 122 -12.71 1.84 4.29
C SER A 122 -13.75 2.93 4.08
N THR A 123 -13.49 4.07 4.71
CA THR A 123 -14.12 5.36 4.43
C THR A 123 -13.72 5.90 3.05
N CYS A 124 -14.51 6.84 2.53
CA CYS A 124 -14.17 7.70 1.40
C CYS A 124 -13.86 9.15 1.85
N PHE A 125 -13.48 10.01 0.91
CA PHE A 125 -13.08 11.40 1.18
C PHE A 125 -14.12 12.25 1.93
N ALA A 126 -15.42 11.89 1.84
CA ALA A 126 -16.51 12.64 2.46
C ALA A 126 -16.79 12.19 3.91
N GLU A 127 -16.11 11.16 4.41
CA GLU A 127 -16.45 10.48 5.66
C GLU A 127 -15.42 10.69 6.78
N GLU A 128 -14.35 11.45 6.48
CA GLU A 128 -13.28 11.80 7.39
C GLU A 128 -12.90 13.28 7.25
N ASP A 129 -12.24 13.82 8.27
CA ASP A 129 -11.52 15.08 8.22
C ASP A 129 -10.03 14.83 7.97
N GLY A 130 -9.37 15.75 7.28
CA GLY A 130 -7.96 15.59 6.98
C GLY A 130 -7.45 16.56 5.95
N SER A 131 -6.19 16.38 5.56
CA SER A 131 -5.53 17.24 4.58
C SER A 131 -5.08 16.45 3.35
N ILE A 132 -5.23 17.06 2.17
CA ILE A 132 -4.64 16.58 0.91
C ILE A 132 -3.78 17.66 0.26
N ALA A 133 -2.70 17.27 -0.39
CA ALA A 133 -1.82 18.18 -1.13
C ALA A 133 -2.15 18.15 -2.62
N ASN A 134 -2.54 19.29 -3.20
CA ASN A 134 -2.79 19.36 -4.65
C ASN A 134 -1.48 19.47 -5.46
N SER A 135 -1.58 19.47 -6.80
CA SER A 135 -0.42 19.63 -7.68
C SER A 135 0.34 20.96 -7.49
N GLY A 136 -0.28 21.97 -6.88
CA GLY A 136 0.35 23.24 -6.50
C GLY A 136 1.07 23.22 -5.15
N ARG A 137 1.10 22.06 -4.48
CA ARG A 137 1.65 21.84 -3.12
C ARG A 137 0.85 22.54 -2.00
N TRP A 138 -0.42 22.86 -2.23
CA TRP A 138 -1.28 23.44 -1.19
C TRP A 138 -1.80 22.33 -0.28
N LEU A 139 -1.52 22.42 1.02
CA LEU A 139 -2.10 21.56 2.04
C LEU A 139 -3.50 22.07 2.34
N GLN A 140 -4.52 21.36 1.84
CA GLN A 140 -5.91 21.77 1.94
C GLN A 140 -6.64 20.85 2.92
N TRP A 141 -7.25 21.45 3.94
CA TRP A 141 -8.09 20.74 4.90
C TRP A 141 -9.50 20.53 4.34
N HIS A 142 -10.12 19.39 4.64
CA HIS A 142 -11.55 19.12 4.43
C HIS A 142 -12.19 18.58 5.72
N TRP A 143 -13.52 18.61 5.77
CA TRP A 143 -14.29 18.15 6.92
C TRP A 143 -15.21 17.01 6.50
N LYS A 144 -15.40 16.08 7.44
CA LYS A 144 -16.38 15.00 7.34
C LYS A 144 -17.79 15.52 7.10
N GLY A 145 -18.48 14.93 6.13
CA GLY A 145 -19.87 15.21 5.79
C GLY A 145 -20.89 14.19 6.30
N ALA A 146 -20.50 12.92 6.43
CA ALA A 146 -21.37 11.84 6.93
C ALA A 146 -20.54 10.67 7.51
N ASP A 147 -21.19 9.75 8.23
CA ASP A 147 -20.59 8.46 8.60
C ASP A 147 -20.58 7.48 7.41
N ALA A 148 -19.60 6.57 7.40
CA ALA A 148 -19.49 5.53 6.39
C ALA A 148 -20.68 4.53 6.41
N PRO A 149 -21.03 3.92 5.27
CA PRO A 149 -22.19 3.04 5.17
C PRO A 149 -21.98 1.66 5.82
N GLY A 150 -22.89 1.30 6.73
CA GLY A 150 -22.98 -0.03 7.35
C GLY A 150 -22.06 -0.23 8.56
N LYS A 151 -22.13 -1.41 9.18
CA LYS A 151 -21.09 -1.91 10.10
C LYS A 151 -20.33 -2.95 9.31
N ARG A 152 -19.15 -2.61 8.80
CA ARG A 152 -18.43 -3.50 7.91
C ARG A 152 -17.06 -3.85 8.47
#